data_AF-X1HA86-F1
#
_entry.id   AF-X1HA86-F1
#
_cell.length_a   1.000
_cell.length_b   1.000
_cell.length_c   1.000
_cell.angle_alpha   90.00
_cell.angle_beta   90.00
_cell.angle_gamma   90.00
#
_symmetry.space_group_name_H-M   'P 1'
#
loop_
_entity.id
_entity.type
_entity.pdbx_description
1 polymer ?
#
loop_
_entity_poly.entity_id
_entity_poly.type
_entity_poly.pdbx_seq_one_letter_code
_entity_poly.pdbx_strand_id
1 'polypeptide(L)'
;QLKEEIQKLEDEITRMQNLKTILIEKKKFLNSITLFSNTQIPKDLVTKMPQISDLEKILIFLDTELKDIYAQALDCELEIRDLKNKVETLKRELSQISGVQRKLKRSIIVELEVLKEGTTDLKVSYLVKGASWNPIYDARANFEKSEVELVSYGVIKQVTGEDWLEVDCSLSTAKPRIGGSMPYVASWFLRPYQREVLSDKVSAPLATAYQTEAFKKEAGALEERAESEMRYATAEEKGIAIIYKLPSKVSVKSDKSEHKFPVSSQILSAEFEYSSYPRVSPFAYLGSSVTNSKGLQLLAGRVNIFLEGDFVGFSGIGNIAPSEEFDLYLGIDENVKVKRELLEKKVDETLIVGIPSRTKKTTFK
;
A
#
# COMPACT_ATOMS: atom_id res chain seq x y z
N GLN A 1 0.70 3.68 -31.77
CA GLN A 1 0.71 2.34 -31.16
C GLN A 1 -0.13 2.37 -29.89
N LEU A 2 0.39 2.22 -28.66
CA LEU A 2 -0.42 2.06 -27.42
C LEU A 2 -1.68 2.96 -27.28
N LYS A 3 -1.62 4.26 -27.62
CA LYS A 3 -2.81 5.15 -27.58
C LYS A 3 -3.92 4.76 -28.56
N GLU A 4 -3.57 4.31 -29.76
CA GLU A 4 -4.50 3.88 -30.80
C GLU A 4 -5.10 2.50 -30.48
N GLU A 5 -4.35 1.68 -29.75
CA GLU A 5 -4.78 0.37 -29.27
C GLU A 5 -5.76 0.49 -28.10
N ILE A 6 -5.50 1.40 -27.15
CA ILE A 6 -6.47 1.81 -26.13
C ILE A 6 -7.75 2.33 -26.78
N GLN A 7 -7.66 3.23 -27.77
CA GLN A 7 -8.84 3.76 -28.47
C GLN A 7 -9.68 2.65 -29.11
N LYS A 8 -9.06 1.71 -29.84
CA LYS A 8 -9.77 0.58 -30.46
C LYS A 8 -10.54 -0.27 -29.44
N LEU A 9 -9.94 -0.54 -28.28
CA LEU A 9 -10.59 -1.29 -27.21
C LEU A 9 -11.72 -0.48 -26.54
N GLU A 10 -11.60 0.84 -26.44
CA GLU A 10 -12.67 1.72 -25.96
C GLU A 10 -13.85 1.83 -26.95
N ASP A 11 -13.56 1.85 -28.25
CA ASP A 11 -14.56 1.76 -29.32
C ASP A 11 -15.28 0.40 -29.30
N GLU A 12 -14.55 -0.69 -29.04
CA GLU A 12 -15.10 -2.05 -28.91
C GLU A 12 -15.96 -2.23 -27.65
N ILE A 13 -15.52 -1.70 -26.50
CA ILE A 13 -16.34 -1.61 -25.28
C ILE A 13 -17.64 -0.83 -25.56
N THR A 14 -17.55 0.26 -26.31
CA THR A 14 -18.73 1.08 -26.68
C THR A 14 -19.69 0.31 -27.59
N ARG A 15 -19.16 -0.48 -28.55
CA ARG A 15 -19.96 -1.38 -29.39
C ARG A 15 -20.72 -2.42 -28.56
N MET A 16 -20.05 -3.08 -27.60
CA MET A 16 -20.70 -4.07 -26.74
C MET A 16 -21.71 -3.45 -25.77
N GLN A 17 -21.47 -2.23 -25.29
CA GLN A 17 -22.46 -1.49 -24.49
C GLN A 17 -23.72 -1.15 -25.30
N ASN A 18 -23.57 -0.78 -26.58
CA ASN A 18 -24.71 -0.54 -27.47
C ASN A 18 -25.49 -1.83 -27.74
N LEU A 19 -24.82 -2.96 -28.01
CA LEU A 19 -25.47 -4.27 -28.17
C LEU A 19 -26.24 -4.69 -26.90
N LYS A 20 -25.61 -4.56 -25.72
CA LYS A 20 -26.28 -4.82 -24.44
C LYS A 20 -27.50 -3.92 -24.21
N THR A 21 -27.44 -2.66 -24.64
CA THR A 21 -28.57 -1.73 -24.56
C THR A 21 -29.73 -2.17 -25.45
N ILE A 22 -29.45 -2.63 -26.69
CA ILE A 22 -30.46 -3.21 -27.59
C ILE A 22 -31.12 -4.44 -26.97
N LEU A 23 -30.34 -5.32 -26.33
CA LEU A 23 -30.86 -6.50 -25.61
C LEU A 23 -31.75 -6.12 -24.42
N ILE A 24 -31.41 -5.04 -23.69
CA ILE A 24 -32.23 -4.50 -22.60
C ILE A 24 -33.57 -3.94 -23.12
N GLU A 25 -33.58 -3.22 -24.25
CA GLU A 25 -34.83 -2.75 -24.86
C GLU A 25 -35.68 -3.89 -25.44
N LYS A 26 -35.07 -4.88 -26.10
CA LYS A 26 -35.77 -6.13 -26.49
C LYS A 26 -36.43 -6.79 -25.28
N LYS A 27 -35.70 -6.95 -24.17
CA LYS A 27 -36.22 -7.52 -22.92
C LYS A 27 -37.40 -6.73 -22.35
N LYS A 28 -37.35 -5.39 -22.36
CA LYS A 28 -38.47 -4.52 -21.95
C LYS A 28 -39.70 -4.74 -22.83
N PHE A 29 -39.53 -4.93 -24.14
CA PHE A 29 -40.61 -5.23 -25.07
C PHE A 29 -41.23 -6.62 -24.83
N LEU A 30 -40.43 -7.68 -24.64
CA LEU A 30 -40.99 -8.99 -24.27
C LEU A 30 -41.71 -8.96 -22.91
N ASN A 31 -41.21 -8.17 -21.95
CA ASN A 31 -41.88 -7.94 -20.67
C ASN A 31 -43.18 -7.11 -20.80
N SER A 32 -43.34 -6.27 -21.83
CA SER A 32 -44.62 -5.59 -22.05
C SER A 32 -45.65 -6.52 -22.72
N ILE A 33 -45.21 -7.51 -23.52
CA ILE A 33 -46.08 -8.58 -24.03
C ILE A 33 -46.62 -9.45 -22.88
N THR A 34 -45.79 -9.83 -21.90
CA THR A 34 -46.28 -10.57 -20.72
C THR A 34 -47.19 -9.72 -19.82
N LEU A 35 -46.94 -8.42 -19.70
CA LEU A 35 -47.84 -7.50 -18.97
C LEU A 35 -49.18 -7.30 -19.70
N PHE A 36 -49.17 -7.20 -21.03
CA PHE A 36 -50.37 -7.12 -21.87
C PHE A 36 -51.20 -8.42 -21.78
N SER A 37 -50.54 -9.57 -21.86
CA SER A 37 -51.13 -10.90 -21.62
C SER A 37 -51.90 -10.94 -20.30
N ASN A 38 -51.24 -10.55 -19.20
CA ASN A 38 -51.84 -10.52 -17.85
C ASN A 38 -52.99 -9.51 -17.67
N THR A 39 -53.12 -8.51 -18.54
CA THR A 39 -54.10 -7.41 -18.37
C THR A 39 -55.24 -7.42 -19.38
N GLN A 40 -55.09 -8.09 -20.53
CA GLN A 40 -56.08 -8.09 -21.61
C GLN A 40 -56.69 -9.48 -21.87
N ILE A 41 -55.92 -10.56 -21.77
CA ILE A 41 -56.46 -11.93 -21.92
C ILE A 41 -57.61 -12.22 -20.92
N PRO A 42 -57.56 -11.78 -19.64
CA PRO A 42 -58.70 -11.93 -18.71
C PRO A 42 -59.99 -11.23 -19.16
N LYS A 43 -59.92 -10.23 -20.04
CA LYS A 43 -61.08 -9.53 -20.62
C LYS A 43 -61.54 -10.19 -21.90
N ASP A 44 -60.61 -10.55 -22.78
CA ASP A 44 -60.92 -11.15 -24.07
C ASP A 44 -61.47 -12.58 -23.91
N LEU A 45 -61.06 -13.31 -22.85
CA LEU A 45 -61.66 -14.59 -22.43
C LEU A 45 -63.18 -14.52 -22.19
N VAL A 46 -63.75 -13.34 -21.94
CA VAL A 46 -65.20 -13.14 -21.77
C VAL A 46 -65.94 -13.08 -23.12
N THR A 47 -65.22 -12.87 -24.23
CA THR A 47 -65.82 -12.71 -25.58
C THR A 47 -65.36 -13.74 -26.62
N LYS A 48 -64.10 -14.22 -26.54
CA LYS A 48 -63.59 -15.37 -27.31
C LYS A 48 -62.52 -16.11 -26.50
N MET A 49 -62.69 -17.42 -26.30
CA MET A 49 -61.64 -18.24 -25.70
C MET A 49 -60.54 -18.55 -26.75
N PRO A 50 -59.26 -18.20 -26.51
CA PRO A 50 -58.16 -18.57 -27.39
C PRO A 50 -57.89 -20.08 -27.33
N GLN A 51 -57.32 -20.65 -28.41
CA GLN A 51 -56.91 -22.06 -28.42
C GLN A 51 -55.66 -22.25 -27.55
N ILE A 52 -55.65 -23.31 -26.73
CA ILE A 52 -54.56 -23.63 -25.80
C ILE A 52 -53.22 -23.78 -26.55
N SER A 53 -53.25 -24.36 -27.76
CA SER A 53 -52.09 -24.53 -28.64
C SER A 53 -51.41 -23.23 -29.05
N ASP A 54 -52.10 -22.09 -29.02
CA ASP A 54 -51.53 -20.80 -29.44
C ASP A 54 -50.93 -20.04 -28.26
N LEU A 55 -51.50 -20.21 -27.06
CA LEU A 55 -50.85 -19.81 -25.80
C LEU A 55 -49.54 -20.57 -25.57
N GLU A 56 -49.54 -21.89 -25.84
CA GLU A 56 -48.34 -22.73 -25.73
C GLU A 56 -47.20 -22.26 -26.65
N LYS A 57 -47.49 -21.97 -27.93
CA LYS A 57 -46.52 -21.40 -28.88
C LYS A 57 -45.95 -20.06 -28.40
N ILE A 58 -46.79 -19.18 -27.87
CA ILE A 58 -46.36 -17.86 -27.34
C ILE A 58 -45.45 -18.04 -26.12
N LEU A 59 -45.75 -18.98 -25.22
CA LEU A 59 -44.90 -19.27 -24.06
C LEU A 59 -43.55 -19.87 -24.47
N ILE A 60 -43.53 -20.81 -25.42
CA ILE A 60 -42.29 -21.40 -25.97
C ILE A 60 -41.43 -20.33 -26.66
N PHE A 61 -42.04 -19.43 -27.44
CA PHE A 61 -41.36 -18.31 -28.09
C PHE A 61 -40.73 -17.36 -27.06
N LEU A 62 -41.51 -16.94 -26.04
CA LEU A 62 -41.04 -16.04 -24.99
C LEU A 62 -39.91 -16.67 -24.14
N ASP A 63 -40.03 -17.94 -23.79
CA ASP A 63 -38.98 -18.67 -23.06
C ASP A 63 -37.68 -18.77 -23.87
N THR A 64 -37.78 -19.06 -25.17
CA THR A 64 -36.63 -19.15 -26.08
C THR A 64 -35.93 -17.81 -26.27
N GLU A 65 -36.67 -16.75 -26.64
CA GLU A 65 -36.12 -15.40 -26.85
C GLU A 65 -35.55 -14.81 -25.55
N LEU A 66 -36.20 -15.02 -24.41
CA LEU A 66 -35.67 -14.53 -23.12
C LEU A 66 -34.38 -15.26 -22.74
N LYS A 67 -34.28 -16.58 -22.95
CA LYS A 67 -33.03 -17.34 -22.71
C LYS A 67 -31.88 -16.84 -23.58
N ASP A 68 -32.12 -16.65 -24.88
CA ASP A 68 -31.13 -16.10 -25.81
C ASP A 68 -30.67 -14.69 -25.41
N ILE A 69 -31.63 -13.80 -25.10
CA ILE A 69 -31.33 -12.43 -24.62
C ILE A 69 -30.55 -12.45 -23.30
N TYR A 70 -30.84 -13.36 -22.37
CA TYR A 70 -30.08 -13.50 -21.13
C TYR A 70 -28.65 -14.01 -21.36
N ALA A 71 -28.45 -14.96 -22.29
CA ALA A 71 -27.12 -15.45 -22.66
C ALA A 71 -26.29 -14.33 -23.30
N GLN A 72 -26.78 -13.74 -24.39
CA GLN A 72 -26.06 -12.65 -25.09
C GLN A 72 -25.78 -11.44 -24.20
N ALA A 73 -26.69 -11.10 -23.26
CA ALA A 73 -26.46 -10.00 -22.32
C ALA A 73 -25.41 -10.31 -21.22
N LEU A 74 -25.22 -11.60 -20.89
CA LEU A 74 -24.15 -12.07 -20.02
C LEU A 74 -22.82 -12.09 -20.76
N ASP A 75 -22.79 -12.61 -21.99
CA ASP A 75 -21.58 -12.66 -22.83
C ASP A 75 -21.03 -11.24 -23.08
N CYS A 76 -21.89 -10.29 -23.48
CA CYS A 76 -21.50 -8.88 -23.58
C CYS A 76 -20.99 -8.30 -22.25
N GLU A 77 -21.44 -8.77 -21.08
CA GLU A 77 -20.92 -8.29 -19.79
C GLU A 77 -19.53 -8.85 -19.46
N LEU A 78 -19.26 -10.11 -19.83
CA LEU A 78 -17.95 -10.73 -19.70
C LEU A 78 -16.94 -10.06 -20.65
N GLU A 79 -17.31 -9.86 -21.92
CA GLU A 79 -16.45 -9.15 -22.89
C GLU A 79 -16.15 -7.71 -22.46
N ILE A 80 -17.16 -6.94 -22.00
CA ILE A 80 -16.95 -5.58 -21.49
C ILE A 80 -16.01 -5.59 -20.27
N ARG A 81 -16.04 -6.62 -19.43
CA ARG A 81 -15.14 -6.75 -18.27
C ARG A 81 -13.70 -6.99 -18.72
N ASP A 82 -13.49 -7.94 -19.62
CA ASP A 82 -12.15 -8.31 -20.08
C ASP A 82 -11.50 -7.23 -20.95
N LEU A 83 -12.29 -6.54 -21.79
CA LEU A 83 -11.82 -5.38 -22.53
C LEU A 83 -11.44 -4.22 -21.59
N LYS A 84 -12.21 -3.98 -20.51
CA LYS A 84 -11.83 -3.00 -19.48
C LYS A 84 -10.52 -3.36 -18.78
N ASN A 85 -10.34 -4.63 -18.41
CA ASN A 85 -9.10 -5.12 -17.79
C ASN A 85 -7.87 -4.91 -18.72
N LYS A 86 -8.04 -5.14 -20.03
CA LYS A 86 -7.02 -4.84 -21.05
C LYS A 86 -6.75 -3.33 -21.16
N VAL A 87 -7.79 -2.50 -21.25
CA VAL A 87 -7.66 -1.03 -21.32
C VAL A 87 -6.96 -0.47 -20.07
N GLU A 88 -7.27 -0.95 -18.87
CA GLU A 88 -6.61 -0.54 -17.64
C GLU A 88 -5.13 -0.95 -17.61
N THR A 89 -4.82 -2.17 -18.08
CA THR A 89 -3.45 -2.66 -18.21
C THR A 89 -2.62 -1.82 -19.18
N LEU A 90 -3.12 -1.55 -20.39
CA LEU A 90 -2.44 -0.70 -21.37
C LEU A 90 -2.35 0.77 -20.90
N LYS A 91 -3.34 1.28 -20.16
CA LYS A 91 -3.27 2.61 -19.52
C LYS A 91 -2.20 2.67 -18.43
N ARG A 92 -2.01 1.60 -17.66
CA ARG A 92 -0.93 1.48 -16.66
C ARG A 92 0.44 1.48 -17.33
N GLU A 93 0.64 0.67 -18.37
CA GLU A 93 1.89 0.64 -19.17
C GLU A 93 2.17 2.01 -19.82
N LEU A 94 1.15 2.62 -20.43
CA LEU A 94 1.25 3.96 -20.97
C LEU A 94 1.59 4.98 -19.87
N SER A 95 1.07 4.85 -18.65
CA SER A 95 1.40 5.75 -17.54
C SER A 95 2.86 5.61 -17.07
N GLN A 96 3.43 4.40 -17.12
CA GLN A 96 4.84 4.16 -16.84
C GLN A 96 5.73 4.80 -17.91
N ILE A 97 5.41 4.61 -19.20
CA ILE A 97 6.16 5.18 -20.33
C ILE A 97 6.03 6.71 -20.40
N SER A 98 4.82 7.23 -20.18
CA SER A 98 4.49 8.66 -20.31
C SER A 98 4.87 9.52 -19.10
N GLY A 99 5.13 8.91 -17.94
CA GLY A 99 5.54 9.60 -16.71
C GLY A 99 6.81 10.45 -16.87
N VAL A 100 7.61 10.18 -17.90
CA VAL A 100 8.84 10.90 -18.28
C VAL A 100 8.59 12.31 -18.82
N GLN A 101 7.38 12.65 -19.32
CA GLN A 101 7.19 13.84 -20.17
C GLN A 101 6.33 14.96 -19.58
N ARG A 102 6.93 15.67 -18.62
CA ARG A 102 7.05 17.13 -18.77
C ARG A 102 8.44 17.57 -18.32
N LYS A 103 9.43 17.50 -19.23
CA LYS A 103 10.81 17.93 -18.95
C LYS A 103 10.80 19.41 -18.53
N LEU A 104 10.99 19.66 -17.23
CA LEU A 104 10.93 21.00 -16.64
C LEU A 104 12.23 21.75 -16.98
N LYS A 105 12.23 22.50 -18.09
CA LYS A 105 13.35 23.39 -18.43
C LYS A 105 13.41 24.54 -17.42
N ARG A 106 14.12 24.32 -16.31
CA ARG A 106 14.51 25.35 -15.34
C ARG A 106 15.64 26.18 -15.97
N SER A 107 15.58 27.50 -15.81
CA SER A 107 16.62 28.43 -16.24
C SER A 107 16.97 29.35 -15.09
N ILE A 108 18.25 29.42 -14.74
CA ILE A 108 18.78 30.32 -13.73
C ILE A 108 19.64 31.35 -14.48
N ILE A 109 19.34 32.63 -14.26
CA ILE A 109 20.10 33.75 -14.82
C ILE A 109 20.91 34.33 -13.68
N VAL A 110 22.22 34.46 -13.87
CA VAL A 110 23.13 35.09 -12.92
C VAL A 110 23.83 36.22 -13.66
N GLU A 111 23.65 37.44 -13.18
CA GLU A 111 24.33 38.63 -13.68
C GLU A 111 25.62 38.84 -12.88
N LEU A 112 26.72 39.15 -13.55
CA LEU A 112 28.06 39.22 -12.96
C LEU A 112 28.79 40.47 -13.45
N GLU A 113 29.10 41.39 -12.54
CA GLU A 113 29.97 42.53 -12.81
C GLU A 113 31.44 42.14 -12.60
N VAL A 114 32.26 42.27 -13.64
CA VAL A 114 33.67 41.85 -13.64
C VAL A 114 34.59 43.06 -13.58
N LEU A 115 35.01 43.41 -12.36
CA LEU A 115 35.85 44.60 -12.10
C LEU A 115 37.34 44.42 -12.44
N LYS A 116 37.81 43.16 -12.55
CA LYS A 116 39.18 42.77 -12.94
C LYS A 116 39.15 41.39 -13.61
N GLU A 117 40.14 41.09 -14.44
CA GLU A 117 40.33 39.76 -15.02
C GLU A 117 40.63 38.70 -13.95
N GLY A 118 40.12 37.49 -14.14
CA GLY A 118 40.27 36.37 -13.21
C GLY A 118 39.30 35.22 -13.48
N THR A 119 39.56 34.07 -12.87
CA THR A 119 38.67 32.89 -12.88
C THR A 119 37.76 32.88 -11.65
N THR A 120 36.51 32.44 -11.79
CA THR A 120 35.56 32.34 -10.68
C THR A 120 34.66 31.11 -10.79
N ASP A 121 34.39 30.45 -9.64
CA ASP A 121 33.59 29.24 -9.52
C ASP A 121 32.12 29.59 -9.21
N LEU A 122 31.22 29.52 -10.20
CA LEU A 122 29.79 29.69 -9.94
C LEU A 122 29.18 28.37 -9.42
N LYS A 123 28.77 28.35 -8.14
CA LYS A 123 28.12 27.20 -7.50
C LYS A 123 26.64 27.49 -7.23
N VAL A 124 25.76 26.63 -7.75
CA VAL A 124 24.30 26.77 -7.67
C VAL A 124 23.72 25.67 -6.78
N SER A 125 22.95 26.06 -5.76
CA SER A 125 22.27 25.15 -4.83
C SER A 125 20.79 25.46 -4.76
N TYR A 126 19.93 24.45 -4.89
CA TYR A 126 18.47 24.59 -4.89
C TYR A 126 17.78 23.36 -4.29
N LEU A 127 16.56 23.54 -3.77
CA LEU A 127 15.79 22.45 -3.18
C LEU A 127 14.77 21.90 -4.19
N VAL A 128 14.91 20.63 -4.54
CA VAL A 128 13.95 19.89 -5.37
C VAL A 128 12.87 19.23 -4.53
N LYS A 129 11.64 19.18 -5.07
CA LYS A 129 10.56 18.32 -4.58
C LYS A 129 10.53 17.03 -5.40
N GLY A 130 9.97 15.96 -4.85
CA GLY A 130 9.80 14.69 -5.55
C GLY A 130 10.93 13.67 -5.35
N ALA A 131 11.99 14.00 -4.59
CA ALA A 131 12.97 13.02 -4.10
C ALA A 131 12.64 12.56 -2.68
N SER A 132 12.88 11.28 -2.40
CA SER A 132 12.69 10.64 -1.09
C SER A 132 13.63 9.44 -0.94
N TRP A 133 13.94 9.08 0.30
CA TRP A 133 14.62 7.83 0.62
C TRP A 133 14.01 7.19 1.88
N ASN A 134 14.18 5.87 2.02
CA ASN A 134 13.82 5.14 3.22
C ASN A 134 14.88 4.07 3.56
N PRO A 135 15.08 3.76 4.85
CA PRO A 135 15.94 2.67 5.27
C PRO A 135 15.26 1.31 5.01
N ILE A 136 16.05 0.32 4.59
CA ILE A 136 15.72 -1.11 4.62
C ILE A 136 16.96 -1.85 5.13
N TYR A 137 16.75 -2.88 5.95
CA TYR A 137 17.81 -3.68 6.52
C TYR A 137 17.69 -5.12 6.04
N ASP A 138 18.81 -5.80 5.80
CA ASP A 138 18.88 -7.25 5.67
C ASP A 138 19.63 -7.79 6.90
N ALA A 139 19.04 -8.73 7.64
CA ALA A 139 19.64 -9.33 8.83
C ALA A 139 19.91 -10.82 8.60
N ARG A 140 21.13 -11.26 8.91
CA ARG A 140 21.62 -12.64 8.75
C ARG A 140 22.12 -13.15 10.09
N ALA A 141 21.42 -14.11 10.69
CA ALA A 141 21.81 -14.70 11.96
C ALA A 141 22.84 -15.82 11.80
N ASN A 142 23.83 -15.86 12.70
CA ASN A 142 24.80 -16.95 12.83
C ASN A 142 24.79 -17.47 14.27
N PHE A 143 24.18 -18.64 14.46
CA PHE A 143 24.05 -19.27 15.78
C PHE A 143 25.37 -19.77 16.36
N GLU A 144 26.29 -20.25 15.53
CA GLU A 144 27.58 -20.81 15.99
C GLU A 144 28.47 -19.77 16.66
N LYS A 145 28.31 -18.49 16.29
CA LYS A 145 29.12 -17.37 16.78
C LYS A 145 28.41 -16.44 17.76
N SER A 146 27.10 -16.61 17.96
CA SER A 146 26.26 -15.61 18.65
C SER A 146 26.30 -14.24 17.98
N GLU A 147 26.22 -14.21 16.64
CA GLU A 147 26.36 -12.99 15.82
C GLU A 147 25.16 -12.79 14.88
N VAL A 148 24.84 -11.52 14.59
CA VAL A 148 23.96 -11.12 13.48
C VAL A 148 24.70 -10.13 12.59
N GLU A 149 24.84 -10.43 11.29
CA GLU A 149 25.22 -9.42 10.29
C GLU A 149 23.96 -8.60 9.95
N LEU A 150 24.02 -7.29 10.18
CA LEU A 150 22.98 -6.34 9.81
C LEU A 150 23.48 -5.40 8.70
N VAL A 151 23.02 -5.64 7.47
CA VAL A 151 23.33 -4.79 6.32
C VAL A 151 22.24 -3.75 6.13
N SER A 152 22.61 -2.47 6.27
CA SER A 152 21.73 -1.32 6.13
C SER A 152 21.77 -0.77 4.71
N TYR A 153 20.61 -0.44 4.15
CA TYR A 153 20.47 0.13 2.81
C TYR A 153 19.57 1.37 2.81
N GLY A 154 19.90 2.31 1.94
CA GLY A 154 19.02 3.40 1.55
C GLY A 154 18.35 3.06 0.23
N VAL A 155 17.03 2.93 0.23
CA VAL A 155 16.24 2.90 -1.01
C VAL A 155 15.96 4.34 -1.42
N ILE A 156 16.44 4.75 -2.58
CA ILE A 156 16.21 6.09 -3.16
C ILE A 156 15.12 5.98 -4.22
N LYS A 157 14.18 6.94 -4.21
CA LYS A 157 13.07 7.04 -5.17
C LYS A 157 12.87 8.51 -5.55
N GLN A 158 12.85 8.85 -6.84
CA GLN A 158 12.77 10.26 -7.27
C GLN A 158 11.92 10.53 -8.52
N VAL A 159 11.29 11.71 -8.52
CA VAL A 159 10.51 12.32 -9.62
C VAL A 159 10.75 13.84 -9.68
N THR A 160 12.02 14.24 -9.66
CA THR A 160 12.43 15.65 -9.65
C THR A 160 12.25 16.34 -11.01
N GLY A 161 12.14 15.56 -12.09
CA GLY A 161 12.20 16.01 -13.48
C GLY A 161 13.61 15.98 -14.08
N GLU A 162 14.62 15.58 -13.29
CA GLU A 162 16.04 15.54 -13.65
C GLU A 162 16.58 14.13 -13.37
N ASP A 163 17.23 13.49 -14.35
CA ASP A 163 17.90 12.21 -14.13
C ASP A 163 19.24 12.45 -13.42
N TRP A 164 19.47 11.75 -12.31
CA TRP A 164 20.75 11.79 -11.61
C TRP A 164 21.63 10.70 -12.20
N LEU A 165 22.77 11.09 -12.78
CA LEU A 165 23.71 10.18 -13.43
C LEU A 165 25.09 10.43 -12.82
N GLU A 166 25.68 9.38 -12.24
CA GLU A 166 27.05 9.41 -11.71
C GLU A 166 27.34 10.50 -10.65
N VAL A 167 26.33 10.84 -9.82
CA VAL A 167 26.43 11.91 -8.82
C VAL A 167 26.95 11.42 -7.47
N ASP A 168 27.70 12.27 -6.76
CA ASP A 168 27.96 12.08 -5.34
C ASP A 168 26.66 12.30 -4.55
N CYS A 169 26.30 11.34 -3.69
CA CYS A 169 25.01 11.34 -3.00
C CYS A 169 25.18 11.26 -1.48
N SER A 170 24.32 11.95 -0.75
CA SER A 170 24.29 11.91 0.71
C SER A 170 22.86 11.81 1.23
N LEU A 171 22.56 10.76 1.98
CA LEU A 171 21.25 10.53 2.57
C LEU A 171 21.20 11.20 3.94
N SER A 172 20.28 12.13 4.15
CA SER A 172 20.12 12.81 5.44
C SER A 172 18.85 12.40 6.17
N THR A 173 18.96 12.23 7.49
CA THR A 173 17.83 11.99 8.40
C THR A 173 17.07 13.26 8.77
N ALA A 174 17.58 14.43 8.37
CA ALA A 174 16.95 15.71 8.61
C ALA A 174 15.49 15.74 8.13
N LYS A 175 14.60 16.28 8.96
CA LYS A 175 13.20 16.56 8.59
C LYS A 175 12.98 18.07 8.44
N PRO A 176 13.57 18.75 7.44
CA PRO A 176 13.51 20.23 7.30
C PRO A 176 12.11 20.79 7.00
N ARG A 177 11.08 19.92 6.91
CA ARG A 177 9.66 20.31 6.84
C ARG A 177 8.96 20.32 8.20
N ILE A 178 9.58 19.82 9.27
CA ILE A 178 9.14 20.09 10.64
C ILE A 178 9.70 21.46 11.01
N GLY A 179 8.83 22.46 11.14
CA GLY A 179 9.24 23.79 11.57
C GLY A 179 9.78 23.77 13.00
N GLY A 180 10.87 24.49 13.26
CA GLY A 180 11.51 24.57 14.59
C GLY A 180 10.67 25.27 15.68
N SER A 181 9.49 25.77 15.34
CA SER A 181 8.51 26.32 16.28
C SER A 181 7.83 25.19 17.06
N MET A 182 8.05 25.13 18.37
CA MET A 182 7.33 24.23 19.27
C MET A 182 5.80 24.45 19.14
N PRO A 183 4.98 23.39 18.96
CA PRO A 183 3.54 23.53 18.89
C PRO A 183 2.98 23.95 20.26
N TYR A 184 2.18 25.02 20.29
CA TYR A 184 1.50 25.47 21.50
C TYR A 184 0.35 24.52 21.84
N VAL A 185 0.45 23.83 22.97
CA VAL A 185 -0.65 23.01 23.52
C VAL A 185 -1.66 23.94 24.17
N ALA A 186 -2.79 24.17 23.50
CA ALA A 186 -3.89 24.93 24.06
C ALA A 186 -4.53 24.17 25.24
N SER A 187 -4.55 24.79 26.42
CA SER A 187 -5.16 24.20 27.62
C SER A 187 -6.64 23.85 27.41
N TRP A 188 -7.00 22.59 27.62
CA TRP A 188 -8.39 22.15 27.49
C TRP A 188 -9.21 22.55 28.72
N PHE A 189 -9.76 23.76 28.68
CA PHE A 189 -10.65 24.26 29.72
C PHE A 189 -12.02 23.58 29.64
N LEU A 190 -12.29 22.66 30.58
CA LEU A 190 -13.63 22.15 30.83
C LEU A 190 -14.53 23.31 31.28
N ARG A 191 -15.47 23.72 30.42
CA ARG A 191 -16.48 24.74 30.72
C ARG A 191 -17.85 24.07 30.88
N PRO A 192 -18.72 24.53 31.80
CA PRO A 192 -20.11 24.10 31.83
C PRO A 192 -20.79 24.36 30.48
N TYR A 193 -21.67 23.46 30.05
CA TYR A 193 -22.42 23.62 28.82
C TYR A 193 -23.38 24.82 28.92
N GLN A 194 -22.97 25.97 28.40
CA GLN A 194 -23.88 27.07 28.10
C GLN A 194 -24.61 26.75 26.80
N ARG A 195 -25.94 26.70 26.86
CA ARG A 195 -26.81 26.61 25.67
C ARG A 195 -26.61 27.89 24.86
N GLU A 196 -26.09 27.77 23.65
CA GLU A 196 -25.97 28.91 22.74
C GLU A 196 -27.36 29.50 22.45
N VAL A 197 -27.46 30.82 22.61
CA VAL A 197 -28.64 31.57 22.18
C VAL A 197 -28.45 31.84 20.69
N LEU A 198 -29.03 30.98 19.85
CA LEU A 198 -28.98 31.13 18.39
C LEU A 198 -29.57 32.51 18.02
N SER A 199 -28.73 33.34 17.41
CA SER A 199 -29.14 34.62 16.85
C SER A 199 -29.53 34.41 15.40
N ASP A 200 -30.76 34.77 15.02
CA ASP A 200 -31.29 34.64 13.66
C ASP A 200 -30.63 35.64 12.67
N LYS A 201 -29.35 35.42 12.40
CA LYS A 201 -28.60 36.10 11.33
C LYS A 201 -28.36 35.14 10.18
N VAL A 202 -29.41 35.01 9.37
CA VAL A 202 -29.40 34.29 8.09
C VAL A 202 -28.15 34.68 7.29
N SER A 203 -27.26 33.72 7.12
CA SER A 203 -26.00 33.88 6.39
C SER A 203 -26.11 33.12 5.08
N ALA A 204 -25.96 33.82 3.95
CA ALA A 204 -26.13 33.23 2.62
C ALA A 204 -25.02 32.19 2.31
N PRO A 205 -25.32 31.14 1.52
CA PRO A 205 -24.35 30.07 1.26
C PRO A 205 -23.23 30.53 0.33
N LEU A 206 -21.99 30.45 0.81
CA LEU A 206 -20.79 30.48 -0.04
C LEU A 206 -20.32 29.06 -0.31
N ALA A 207 -20.07 28.73 -1.58
CA ALA A 207 -19.78 27.36 -2.01
C ALA A 207 -18.28 27.09 -2.23
N THR A 208 -17.84 25.90 -1.80
CA THR A 208 -16.67 25.13 -2.31
C THR A 208 -15.26 25.64 -1.98
N ALA A 209 -14.47 24.84 -1.23
CA ALA A 209 -13.08 24.45 -1.58
C ALA A 209 -12.38 23.44 -0.62
N TYR A 210 -12.57 22.13 -0.88
CA TYR A 210 -11.55 21.04 -0.78
C TYR A 210 -10.85 20.58 0.53
N GLN A 211 -10.39 19.31 0.45
CA GLN A 211 -9.48 18.53 1.34
C GLN A 211 -10.13 17.92 2.62
N THR A 212 -9.76 16.71 3.11
CA THR A 212 -8.57 15.85 2.84
C THR A 212 -8.83 14.32 2.99
N GLU A 213 -8.05 13.49 2.27
CA GLU A 213 -7.57 12.08 2.45
C GLU A 213 -8.23 11.04 3.41
N ALA A 214 -8.24 9.74 2.98
CA ALA A 214 -7.52 8.62 3.67
C ALA A 214 -7.60 7.19 3.01
N PHE A 215 -6.43 6.62 2.64
CA PHE A 215 -5.95 5.21 2.71
C PHE A 215 -6.81 3.92 2.49
N LYS A 216 -6.32 2.99 1.63
CA LYS A 216 -5.70 1.69 2.06
C LYS A 216 -5.00 0.82 0.96
N LYS A 217 -4.16 -0.11 1.45
CA LYS A 217 -3.38 -1.28 0.92
C LYS A 217 -3.96 -2.06 -0.31
N GLU A 218 -3.28 -2.93 -1.11
CA GLU A 218 -1.88 -3.45 -1.38
C GLU A 218 -1.95 -4.50 -2.56
N ALA A 219 -0.95 -5.25 -3.11
CA ALA A 219 0.54 -5.30 -3.17
C ALA A 219 1.01 -6.32 -4.26
N GLY A 220 2.34 -6.48 -4.50
CA GLY A 220 2.99 -7.56 -5.31
C GLY A 220 3.44 -7.14 -6.73
N ALA A 221 4.52 -7.65 -7.33
CA ALA A 221 5.52 -8.65 -6.90
C ALA A 221 6.90 -8.48 -7.63
N LEU A 222 7.83 -9.38 -7.27
CA LEU A 222 9.23 -9.66 -7.67
C LEU A 222 9.54 -9.61 -9.20
N GLU A 223 10.79 -9.57 -9.68
CA GLU A 223 12.12 -9.59 -9.00
C GLU A 223 12.91 -8.28 -9.33
N GLU A 224 14.16 -8.12 -9.78
CA GLU A 224 15.34 -8.94 -10.20
C GLU A 224 16.61 -8.13 -9.87
N ARG A 225 17.76 -8.77 -9.55
CA ARG A 225 19.05 -8.04 -9.50
C ARG A 225 20.31 -8.90 -9.68
N ALA A 226 21.14 -8.55 -10.66
CA ALA A 226 22.52 -9.02 -10.79
C ALA A 226 23.47 -8.47 -9.69
N GLU A 227 24.43 -9.30 -9.27
CA GLU A 227 25.39 -8.99 -8.20
C GLU A 227 26.55 -8.09 -8.66
N SER A 228 27.03 -7.25 -7.75
CA SER A 228 28.23 -6.42 -7.92
C SER A 228 28.81 -6.10 -6.55
N GLU A 229 30.14 -6.19 -6.37
CA GLU A 229 30.81 -5.98 -5.09
C GLU A 229 30.42 -4.65 -4.43
N MET A 230 29.91 -4.71 -3.20
CA MET A 230 29.35 -3.55 -2.50
C MET A 230 30.41 -2.76 -1.73
N ARG A 231 30.25 -1.44 -1.72
CA ARG A 231 31.04 -0.50 -0.91
C ARG A 231 30.08 0.24 0.04
N TYR A 232 30.51 0.48 1.28
CA TYR A 232 29.67 1.04 2.34
C TYR A 232 29.92 2.53 2.61
N ALA A 233 28.87 3.24 3.04
CA ALA A 233 28.86 4.68 3.27
C ALA A 233 29.54 5.06 4.59
N THR A 234 30.04 6.30 4.65
CA THR A 234 30.49 6.90 5.91
C THR A 234 29.40 7.79 6.50
N ALA A 235 29.18 7.69 7.81
CA ALA A 235 28.27 8.56 8.54
C ALA A 235 29.03 9.78 9.09
N GLU A 236 28.47 10.98 8.92
CA GLU A 236 28.90 12.20 9.60
C GLU A 236 27.71 12.79 10.38
N GLU A 237 27.93 13.04 11.67
CA GLU A 237 26.99 13.76 12.52
C GLU A 237 27.15 15.28 12.32
N LYS A 238 26.06 15.99 12.00
CA LYS A 238 26.03 17.46 11.95
C LYS A 238 24.79 17.99 12.67
N GLY A 239 24.89 17.99 14.01
CA GLY A 239 23.82 18.42 14.89
C GLY A 239 22.70 17.37 14.99
N ILE A 240 21.45 17.83 14.95
CA ILE A 240 20.25 16.97 15.16
C ILE A 240 20.01 16.00 13.98
N ALA A 241 20.78 16.11 12.88
CA ALA A 241 20.66 15.26 11.70
C ALA A 241 21.96 14.52 11.38
N ILE A 242 21.80 13.26 10.96
CA ILE A 242 22.87 12.39 10.48
C ILE A 242 22.89 12.44 8.95
N ILE A 243 24.08 12.35 8.38
CA ILE A 243 24.33 12.37 6.95
C ILE A 243 25.17 11.13 6.57
N TYR A 244 24.61 10.25 5.75
CA TYR A 244 25.29 9.08 5.19
C TYR A 244 25.81 9.39 3.79
N LYS A 245 27.13 9.47 3.63
CA LYS A 245 27.79 9.73 2.34
C LYS A 245 27.97 8.41 1.58
N LEU A 246 27.20 8.21 0.51
CA LEU A 246 27.33 6.99 -0.30
C LEU A 246 28.71 6.98 -0.98
N PRO A 247 29.45 5.86 -0.95
CA PRO A 247 30.89 5.81 -1.24
C PRO A 247 31.20 5.60 -2.73
N SER A 248 30.16 5.61 -3.56
CA SER A 248 30.20 5.28 -4.97
C SER A 248 29.17 6.15 -5.66
N LYS A 249 29.54 6.66 -6.84
CA LYS A 249 28.68 7.50 -7.67
C LYS A 249 27.33 6.83 -7.91
N VAL A 250 26.27 7.61 -7.78
CA VAL A 250 24.89 7.12 -7.76
C VAL A 250 24.17 7.54 -9.04
N SER A 251 23.42 6.62 -9.63
CA SER A 251 22.55 6.89 -10.79
C SER A 251 21.11 6.52 -10.45
N VAL A 252 20.20 7.51 -10.50
CA VAL A 252 18.78 7.40 -10.14
C VAL A 252 17.94 8.17 -11.14
N LYS A 253 17.09 7.46 -11.90
CA LYS A 253 16.23 8.07 -12.93
C LYS A 253 15.01 8.75 -12.31
N SER A 254 14.43 9.72 -13.02
CA SER A 254 13.24 10.47 -12.56
C SER A 254 11.92 9.74 -12.89
N ASP A 255 11.86 8.43 -12.67
CA ASP A 255 10.82 7.52 -13.18
C ASP A 255 9.98 6.80 -12.09
N LYS A 256 10.16 7.16 -10.80
CA LYS A 256 9.58 6.49 -9.61
C LYS A 256 10.13 5.09 -9.30
N SER A 257 11.13 4.58 -10.02
CA SER A 257 11.78 3.32 -9.63
C SER A 257 12.48 3.44 -8.28
N GLU A 258 12.71 2.30 -7.63
CA GLU A 258 13.33 2.22 -6.31
C GLU A 258 14.73 1.62 -6.43
N HIS A 259 15.74 2.42 -6.11
CA HIS A 259 17.14 2.04 -6.20
C HIS A 259 17.70 1.76 -4.79
N LYS A 260 17.93 0.47 -4.45
CA LYS A 260 18.54 0.03 -3.18
C LYS A 260 20.06 0.18 -3.22
N PHE A 261 20.62 1.08 -2.41
CA PHE A 261 22.07 1.29 -2.25
C PHE A 261 22.56 0.91 -0.84
N PRO A 262 23.71 0.25 -0.71
CA PRO A 262 24.29 -0.07 0.60
C PRO A 262 24.69 1.20 1.36
N VAL A 263 24.40 1.22 2.66
CA VAL A 263 24.76 2.29 3.60
C VAL A 263 25.79 1.77 4.61
N SER A 264 25.56 0.63 5.25
CA SER A 264 26.56 0.01 6.15
C SER A 264 26.37 -1.50 6.20
N SER A 265 27.41 -2.24 6.61
CA SER A 265 27.27 -3.56 7.21
C SER A 265 27.93 -3.52 8.58
N GLN A 266 27.35 -4.22 9.55
CA GLN A 266 27.90 -4.40 10.89
C GLN A 266 27.60 -5.81 11.38
N ILE A 267 28.60 -6.45 11.99
CA ILE A 267 28.42 -7.71 12.72
C ILE A 267 28.17 -7.34 14.18
N LEU A 268 27.03 -7.77 14.72
CA LEU A 268 26.58 -7.43 16.06
C LEU A 268 26.53 -8.69 16.92
N SER A 269 26.95 -8.59 18.18
CA SER A 269 26.75 -9.65 19.17
C SER A 269 25.26 -9.80 19.45
N ALA A 270 24.77 -11.03 19.47
CA ALA A 270 23.36 -11.37 19.58
C ALA A 270 23.13 -12.52 20.58
N GLU A 271 22.25 -12.31 21.56
CA GLU A 271 21.78 -13.36 22.46
C GLU A 271 20.43 -13.91 21.96
N PHE A 272 20.44 -15.15 21.45
CA PHE A 272 19.26 -15.79 20.84
C PHE A 272 18.34 -16.43 21.90
N GLU A 273 17.03 -16.14 21.84
CA GLU A 273 16.02 -16.76 22.72
C GLU A 273 14.79 -17.26 21.93
N TYR A 274 14.25 -18.41 22.33
CA TYR A 274 12.96 -18.92 21.84
C TYR A 274 11.79 -18.48 22.73
N SER A 275 11.10 -17.43 22.29
CA SER A 275 9.85 -16.98 22.93
C SER A 275 8.64 -17.72 22.34
N SER A 276 7.71 -18.17 23.18
CA SER A 276 6.43 -18.71 22.70
C SER A 276 5.27 -18.22 23.55
N TYR A 277 4.12 -17.97 22.91
CA TYR A 277 2.89 -17.61 23.61
C TYR A 277 1.71 -18.47 23.15
N PRO A 278 1.60 -19.73 23.66
CA PRO A 278 0.68 -20.76 23.18
C PRO A 278 -0.82 -20.40 23.30
N ARG A 279 -1.14 -19.25 23.92
CA ARG A 279 -2.49 -18.69 24.03
C ARG A 279 -2.91 -17.87 22.80
N VAL A 280 -1.96 -17.38 22.01
CA VAL A 280 -2.20 -16.57 20.80
C VAL A 280 -1.67 -17.27 19.54
N SER A 281 -0.53 -17.96 19.64
CA SER A 281 0.12 -18.62 18.50
C SER A 281 0.71 -19.97 18.92
N PRO A 282 0.56 -21.04 18.12
CA PRO A 282 1.14 -22.36 18.39
C PRO A 282 2.60 -22.50 17.93
N PHE A 283 3.25 -21.40 17.50
CA PHE A 283 4.64 -21.40 17.04
C PHE A 283 5.59 -20.91 18.14
N ALA A 284 6.83 -21.39 18.10
CA ALA A 284 7.95 -20.71 18.74
C ALA A 284 8.45 -19.59 17.82
N TYR A 285 8.78 -18.45 18.42
CA TYR A 285 9.37 -17.31 17.76
C TYR A 285 10.82 -17.20 18.19
N LEU A 286 11.71 -17.12 17.21
CA LEU A 286 13.12 -16.84 17.45
C LEU A 286 13.28 -15.32 17.62
N GLY A 287 13.68 -14.90 18.81
CA GLY A 287 14.16 -13.55 19.10
C GLY A 287 15.68 -13.52 19.23
N SER A 288 16.22 -12.31 19.18
CA SER A 288 17.58 -12.03 19.62
C SER A 288 17.62 -10.66 20.30
N SER A 289 18.27 -10.55 21.46
CA SER A 289 18.70 -9.22 21.93
C SER A 289 20.02 -8.88 21.24
N VAL A 290 20.13 -7.66 20.71
CA VAL A 290 21.26 -7.22 19.88
C VAL A 290 21.71 -5.83 20.32
N THR A 291 23.01 -5.62 20.52
CA THR A 291 23.57 -4.29 20.80
C THR A 291 24.02 -3.62 19.51
N ASN A 292 23.54 -2.40 19.23
CA ASN A 292 23.93 -1.63 18.05
C ASN A 292 25.36 -1.04 18.16
N SER A 293 26.05 -0.81 17.04
CA SER A 293 27.42 -0.30 17.02
C SER A 293 27.58 1.12 17.57
N LYS A 294 28.79 1.43 18.04
CA LYS A 294 29.22 2.77 18.41
C LYS A 294 29.34 3.65 17.17
N GLY A 295 28.75 4.85 17.19
CA GLY A 295 28.78 5.82 16.09
C GLY A 295 27.77 5.62 14.95
N LEU A 296 26.82 4.67 15.05
CA LEU A 296 25.75 4.49 14.05
C LEU A 296 24.37 4.53 14.71
N GLN A 297 23.47 5.38 14.20
CA GLN A 297 22.04 5.35 14.59
C GLN A 297 21.24 4.57 13.56
N LEU A 298 20.56 3.49 13.98
CA LEU A 298 19.59 2.82 13.12
C LEU A 298 18.26 3.58 13.12
N LEU A 299 17.52 3.48 12.03
CA LEU A 299 16.32 4.27 11.78
C LEU A 299 15.13 3.34 11.60
N ALA A 300 13.95 3.81 12.01
CA ALA A 300 12.74 3.01 11.92
C ALA A 300 12.49 2.54 10.47
N GLY A 301 12.48 1.22 10.28
CA GLY A 301 12.56 0.61 8.95
C GLY A 301 12.28 -0.90 8.97
N ARG A 302 12.05 -1.45 7.78
CA ARG A 302 11.79 -2.89 7.56
C ARG A 302 13.10 -3.66 7.61
N VAL A 303 13.08 -4.81 8.28
CA VAL A 303 14.15 -5.81 8.24
C VAL A 303 13.70 -7.01 7.42
N ASN A 304 14.52 -7.44 6.47
CA ASN A 304 14.40 -8.69 5.74
C ASN A 304 15.29 -9.72 6.46
N ILE A 305 14.74 -10.86 6.85
CA ILE A 305 15.45 -11.82 7.71
C ILE A 305 15.91 -13.01 6.89
N PHE A 306 17.16 -13.40 7.09
CA PHE A 306 17.79 -14.55 6.48
C PHE A 306 18.34 -15.51 7.55
N LEU A 307 18.06 -16.80 7.40
CA LEU A 307 18.51 -17.86 8.29
C LEU A 307 19.21 -18.93 7.46
N GLU A 308 20.43 -19.30 7.84
CA GLU A 308 21.31 -20.25 7.12
C GLU A 308 21.60 -19.92 5.64
N GLY A 309 21.13 -18.76 5.16
CA GLY A 309 21.23 -18.27 3.79
C GLY A 309 19.86 -17.99 3.15
N ASP A 310 18.83 -18.72 3.57
CA ASP A 310 17.47 -18.63 3.04
C ASP A 310 16.68 -17.46 3.64
N PHE A 311 15.78 -16.89 2.84
CA PHE A 311 14.88 -15.82 3.29
C PHE A 311 13.69 -16.38 4.08
N VAL A 312 13.59 -16.04 5.37
CA VAL A 312 12.57 -16.59 6.28
C VAL A 312 11.42 -15.63 6.60
N GLY A 313 11.59 -14.31 6.39
CA GLY A 313 10.48 -13.38 6.63
C GLY A 313 10.88 -11.92 6.83
N PHE A 314 9.93 -11.15 7.36
CA PHE A 314 10.08 -9.71 7.57
C PHE A 314 9.78 -9.32 9.01
N SER A 315 10.60 -8.41 9.54
CA SER A 315 10.40 -7.73 10.83
C SER A 315 10.57 -6.21 10.62
N GLY A 316 10.60 -5.44 11.70
CA GLY A 316 10.86 -4.01 11.67
C GLY A 316 11.52 -3.55 12.96
N ILE A 317 12.43 -2.59 12.83
CA ILE A 317 13.12 -1.95 13.97
C ILE A 317 12.61 -0.52 14.17
N GLY A 318 12.79 0.00 15.37
CA GLY A 318 12.59 1.42 15.71
C GLY A 318 13.75 2.30 15.24
N ASN A 319 13.79 3.55 15.72
CA ASN A 319 15.05 4.28 15.74
C ASN A 319 15.86 3.77 16.93
N ILE A 320 17.10 3.37 16.73
CA ILE A 320 17.99 2.80 17.76
C ILE A 320 19.26 3.64 17.79
N ALA A 321 19.60 4.18 18.96
CA ALA A 321 20.77 5.01 19.18
C ALA A 321 22.08 4.19 19.09
N PRO A 322 23.24 4.86 18.91
CA PRO A 322 24.53 4.17 18.95
C PRO A 322 24.77 3.52 20.33
N SER A 323 25.11 2.23 20.36
CA SER A 323 25.24 1.42 21.60
C SER A 323 23.93 1.17 22.37
N GLU A 324 22.76 1.39 21.78
CA GLU A 324 21.47 0.94 22.34
C GLU A 324 21.23 -0.55 22.04
N GLU A 325 20.66 -1.25 23.02
CA GLU A 325 20.26 -2.66 22.94
C GLU A 325 18.81 -2.76 22.44
N PHE A 326 18.52 -3.71 21.55
CA PHE A 326 17.20 -3.84 20.94
C PHE A 326 16.83 -5.30 20.59
N ASP A 327 15.54 -5.61 20.69
CA ASP A 327 14.98 -6.86 20.19
C ASP A 327 15.03 -6.89 18.66
N LEU A 328 15.64 -7.95 18.10
CA LEU A 328 15.49 -8.33 16.70
C LEU A 328 14.77 -9.68 16.62
N TYR A 329 13.49 -9.62 16.22
CA TYR A 329 12.67 -10.81 15.94
C TYR A 329 13.08 -11.41 14.59
N LEU A 330 13.49 -12.68 14.60
CA LEU A 330 14.03 -13.42 13.46
C LEU A 330 13.00 -14.37 12.79
N GLY A 331 11.79 -14.45 13.33
CA GLY A 331 10.66 -15.15 12.71
C GLY A 331 10.12 -16.28 13.57
N ILE A 332 9.52 -17.28 12.92
CA ILE A 332 9.11 -18.55 13.55
C ILE A 332 10.12 -19.65 13.23
N ASP A 333 10.26 -20.62 14.13
CA ASP A 333 10.91 -21.89 13.82
C ASP A 333 9.86 -23.01 13.87
N GLU A 334 9.63 -23.66 12.72
CA GLU A 334 8.67 -24.77 12.62
C GLU A 334 9.22 -26.10 13.17
N ASN A 335 10.53 -26.19 13.43
CA ASN A 335 11.15 -27.34 14.07
C ASN A 335 10.78 -27.41 15.56
N VAL A 336 10.67 -26.25 16.24
CA VAL A 336 10.30 -26.15 17.66
C VAL A 336 8.77 -26.22 17.82
N LYS A 337 8.27 -27.44 17.98
CA LYS A 337 6.83 -27.74 18.11
C LYS A 337 6.29 -27.41 19.49
N VAL A 338 5.60 -26.27 19.59
CA VAL A 338 4.94 -25.81 20.81
C VAL A 338 3.53 -26.41 20.91
N LYS A 339 3.21 -26.99 22.08
CA LYS A 339 1.88 -27.57 22.37
C LYS A 339 1.31 -26.93 23.63
N ARG A 340 0.00 -26.63 23.61
CA ARG A 340 -0.76 -26.18 24.77
C ARG A 340 -1.81 -27.22 25.12
N GLU A 341 -1.79 -27.71 26.34
CA GLU A 341 -2.71 -28.73 26.84
C GLU A 341 -3.65 -28.13 27.90
N LEU A 342 -4.92 -28.53 27.86
CA LEU A 342 -5.88 -28.24 28.92
C LEU A 342 -5.72 -29.29 30.02
N LEU A 343 -5.09 -28.93 31.13
CA LEU A 343 -4.93 -29.84 32.27
C LEU A 343 -6.22 -29.95 33.10
N GLU A 344 -6.87 -28.82 33.37
CA GLU A 344 -7.99 -28.78 34.32
C GLU A 344 -8.98 -27.66 33.99
N LYS A 345 -10.27 -27.91 34.18
CA LYS A 345 -11.34 -26.92 34.00
C LYS A 345 -12.33 -27.03 35.15
N LYS A 346 -12.08 -26.31 36.24
CA LYS A 346 -13.04 -26.20 37.35
C LYS A 346 -14.09 -25.16 37.03
N VAL A 347 -15.34 -25.55 37.21
CA VAL A 347 -16.51 -24.68 37.18
C VAL A 347 -17.17 -24.84 38.54
N ASP A 348 -17.04 -23.85 39.40
CA ASP A 348 -17.80 -23.82 40.64
C ASP A 348 -19.22 -23.39 40.26
N GLU A 349 -20.19 -24.31 40.30
CA GLU A 349 -21.55 -24.02 39.79
C GLU A 349 -22.41 -23.27 40.81
N THR A 350 -22.15 -23.41 42.11
CA THR A 350 -22.98 -22.81 43.18
C THR A 350 -22.17 -22.02 44.20
N LEU A 351 -22.36 -20.70 44.25
CA LEU A 351 -21.96 -19.86 45.39
C LEU A 351 -23.19 -19.61 46.28
N ILE A 352 -23.50 -20.60 47.14
CA ILE A 352 -24.55 -20.58 48.18
C ILE A 352 -25.97 -20.24 47.66
N VAL A 353 -26.85 -21.24 47.62
CA VAL A 353 -28.31 -21.11 47.40
C VAL A 353 -28.69 -20.33 46.12
N GLY A 354 -28.65 -21.03 44.99
CA GLY A 354 -29.34 -20.60 43.76
C GLY A 354 -28.65 -19.53 42.91
N ILE A 355 -27.59 -18.88 43.39
CA ILE A 355 -26.80 -17.94 42.58
C ILE A 355 -25.74 -18.72 41.77
N PRO A 356 -25.82 -18.74 40.41
CA PRO A 356 -24.84 -19.44 39.60
C PRO A 356 -23.49 -18.72 39.65
N SER A 357 -22.47 -19.40 40.14
CA SER A 357 -21.12 -18.83 40.18
C SER A 357 -20.58 -18.67 38.76
N ARG A 358 -20.08 -17.47 38.44
CA ARG A 358 -19.40 -17.18 37.16
C ARG A 358 -17.92 -17.58 37.17
N THR A 359 -17.44 -18.15 38.26
CA THR A 359 -16.02 -18.45 38.50
C THR A 359 -15.60 -19.73 37.77
N LYS A 360 -14.88 -19.57 36.66
CA LYS A 360 -14.37 -20.68 35.84
C LYS A 360 -12.84 -20.67 35.84
N LYS A 361 -12.21 -21.54 36.61
CA LYS A 361 -10.76 -21.68 36.65
C LYS A 361 -10.32 -22.72 35.61
N THR A 362 -9.58 -22.28 34.61
CA THR A 362 -9.10 -23.14 33.52
C THR A 362 -7.58 -23.14 33.51
N THR A 363 -6.98 -24.28 33.83
CA THR A 363 -5.54 -24.48 34.00
C THR A 363 -4.98 -25.14 32.74
N PHE A 364 -3.92 -24.56 32.18
CA PHE A 364 -3.23 -25.06 31.00
C PHE A 364 -1.77 -25.42 31.34
N LYS A 365 -1.16 -26.22 30.47
CA LYS A 365 0.28 -26.48 30.40
C LYS A 365 0.77 -26.24 28.97
#